data_AF-A0A976LM36-F1
#
_entry.id   AF-A0A976LM36-F1
#
_cell.length_a   1.000
_cell.length_b   1.000
_cell.length_c   1.000
_cell.angle_alpha   90.00
_cell.angle_beta   90.00
_cell.angle_gamma   90.00
#
_symmetry.space_group_name_H-M   'P 1'
#
loop_
_entity.id
_entity.type
_entity.pdbx_description
1 polymer ?
#
loop_
_entity_poly.entity_id
_entity_poly.type
_entity_poly.pdbx_seq_one_letter_code
_entity_poly.pdbx_strand_id
1 'polypeptide(L)'
;MDMGKKNKAFSARGETVLSPWLFRHRDLINRIESSPKAGQRELINTLNHIHFMDGHVFFYLNHPKYEEGILLKASLEPCMGDEVTCRWLDEMPPELKLEDYQIRYLVIIDGQS
;
A
#
# COMPACT_ATOMS: atom_id res chain seq x y z
N MET A 1 -39.03 11.09 -6.24
CA MET A 1 -38.89 9.79 -5.54
C MET A 1 -38.18 8.83 -6.48
N ASP A 2 -37.07 8.30 -5.99
CA ASP A 2 -36.30 7.14 -6.42
C ASP A 2 -35.66 7.09 -7.83
N MET A 3 -34.36 7.41 -7.88
CA MET A 3 -33.43 7.08 -8.96
C MET A 3 -32.71 5.77 -8.62
N GLY A 4 -33.34 4.64 -8.93
CA GLY A 4 -32.69 3.34 -8.86
C GLY A 4 -31.80 3.08 -10.08
N LYS A 5 -30.54 3.53 -10.05
CA LYS A 5 -29.50 3.00 -10.96
C LYS A 5 -28.59 2.03 -10.20
N LYS A 6 -28.89 0.74 -10.40
CA LYS A 6 -28.06 -0.38 -9.98
C LYS A 6 -26.81 -0.42 -10.86
N ASN A 7 -25.64 -0.12 -10.30
CA ASN A 7 -24.38 -0.50 -10.93
C ASN A 7 -23.99 -1.89 -10.42
N LYS A 8 -24.54 -2.92 -11.07
CA LYS A 8 -23.97 -4.27 -11.04
C LYS A 8 -22.82 -4.27 -12.03
N ALA A 9 -21.58 -4.35 -11.53
CA ALA A 9 -20.49 -4.88 -12.34
C ALA A 9 -20.77 -6.38 -12.52
N PHE A 10 -21.38 -6.75 -13.64
CA PHE A 10 -21.50 -8.15 -14.06
C PHE A 10 -20.69 -8.27 -15.35
N SER A 11 -19.45 -8.75 -15.23
CA SER A 11 -18.64 -9.10 -16.40
C SER A 11 -19.11 -10.45 -16.93
N ALA A 12 -19.52 -10.48 -18.20
CA ALA A 12 -19.81 -11.71 -18.92
C ALA A 12 -18.49 -12.34 -19.39
N ARG A 13 -18.28 -13.61 -19.02
CA ARG A 13 -17.03 -14.41 -19.03
C ARG A 13 -16.24 -14.26 -17.72
N GLY A 14 -16.10 -15.37 -17.00
CA GLY A 14 -15.56 -15.48 -15.64
C GLY A 14 -14.06 -15.23 -15.51
N GLU A 15 -13.56 -14.13 -16.06
CA GLU A 15 -12.26 -13.59 -15.69
C GLU A 15 -12.51 -12.62 -14.53
N THR A 16 -12.22 -13.08 -13.31
CA THR A 16 -12.14 -12.17 -12.17
C THR A 16 -10.98 -11.22 -12.44
N VAL A 17 -11.29 -10.00 -12.88
CA VAL A 17 -10.30 -8.92 -12.93
C VAL A 17 -9.78 -8.77 -11.50
N LEU A 18 -8.55 -9.22 -11.27
CA LEU A 18 -7.93 -9.09 -9.96
C LEU A 18 -7.74 -7.61 -9.70
N SER A 19 -8.08 -7.18 -8.48
CA SER A 19 -7.79 -5.82 -8.06
C SER A 19 -6.29 -5.55 -8.26
N PRO A 20 -5.90 -4.43 -8.87
CA PRO A 20 -4.49 -4.13 -9.16
C PRO A 20 -3.62 -4.08 -7.90
N TRP A 21 -4.23 -3.89 -6.73
CA TRP A 21 -3.54 -3.85 -5.45
C TRP A 21 -3.35 -5.20 -4.78
N LEU A 22 -3.96 -6.29 -5.29
CA LEU A 22 -3.86 -7.59 -4.64
C LEU A 22 -2.41 -8.07 -4.62
N PHE A 23 -1.85 -8.24 -3.43
CA PHE A 23 -0.47 -8.65 -3.25
C PHE A 23 -0.40 -10.12 -2.82
N ARG A 24 0.19 -10.98 -3.67
CA ARG A 24 0.25 -12.43 -3.46
C ARG A 24 1.65 -12.96 -3.11
N HIS A 25 2.65 -12.09 -2.98
CA HIS A 25 4.05 -12.45 -2.76
C HIS A 25 4.38 -12.57 -1.28
N ARG A 26 3.70 -13.50 -0.58
CA ARG A 26 3.88 -13.69 0.87
C ARG A 26 5.27 -14.17 1.25
N ASP A 27 5.97 -14.81 0.33
CA ASP A 27 7.36 -15.20 0.50
C ASP A 27 8.28 -14.00 0.75
N LEU A 28 7.95 -12.82 0.20
CA LEU A 28 8.66 -11.58 0.50
C LEU A 28 8.40 -11.12 1.94
N ILE A 29 7.16 -11.24 2.40
CA ILE A 29 6.76 -10.85 3.76
C ILE A 29 7.47 -11.71 4.81
N ASN A 30 7.51 -13.03 4.60
CA ASN A 30 8.11 -13.97 5.55
C ASN A 30 9.63 -13.76 5.76
N ARG A 31 10.33 -13.16 4.79
CA ARG A 31 11.77 -12.87 4.89
C ARG A 31 12.10 -11.64 5.74
N ILE A 32 11.10 -10.76 5.97
CA ILE A 32 11.29 -9.51 6.70
C ILE A 32 11.66 -9.77 8.17
N GLU A 33 11.07 -10.80 8.79
CA GLU A 33 11.27 -11.08 10.22
C GLU A 33 12.73 -11.44 10.57
N SER A 34 13.49 -11.97 9.60
CA SER A 34 14.91 -12.28 9.75
C SER A 34 15.86 -11.19 9.23
N SER A 35 15.33 -10.08 8.72
CA SER A 35 16.14 -9.04 8.06
C SER A 35 16.82 -8.10 9.07
N PRO A 36 18.02 -7.56 8.75
CA PRO A 36 18.67 -6.54 9.57
C PRO A 36 17.76 -5.34 9.78
N LYS A 37 17.78 -4.76 10.99
CA LYS A 37 17.03 -3.54 11.29
C LYS A 37 17.75 -2.32 10.73
N ALA A 38 17.04 -1.49 9.98
CA ALA A 38 17.53 -0.16 9.58
C ALA A 38 17.57 0.78 10.79
N GLY A 39 18.59 1.65 10.85
CA GLY A 39 18.65 2.69 11.87
C GLY A 39 17.62 3.80 11.60
N GLN A 40 17.06 4.41 12.65
CA GLN A 40 16.05 5.47 12.50
C GLN A 40 16.54 6.64 11.62
N ARG A 41 17.77 7.10 11.82
CA ARG A 41 18.37 8.18 11.02
C ARG A 41 18.49 7.81 9.54
N GLU A 42 18.86 6.57 9.26
CA GLU A 42 18.99 6.06 7.89
C GLU A 42 17.62 5.96 7.21
N LEU A 43 16.60 5.49 7.94
CA LEU A 43 15.23 5.47 7.47
C LEU A 43 14.72 6.88 7.15
N ILE A 44 14.87 7.83 8.08
CA ILE A 44 14.46 9.23 7.87
C ILE A 44 15.14 9.82 6.63
N ASN A 45 16.45 9.61 6.48
CA ASN A 45 17.18 10.09 5.31
C ASN A 45 16.67 9.48 4.01
N THR A 46 16.36 8.18 4.03
CA THR A 46 15.82 7.46 2.87
C THR A 46 14.44 8.00 2.49
N LEU A 47 13.54 8.17 3.46
CA LEU A 47 12.20 8.70 3.21
C LEU A 47 12.23 10.15 2.70
N ASN A 48 13.06 11.00 3.31
CA ASN A 48 13.27 12.37 2.84
C ASN A 48 13.86 12.41 1.43
N HIS A 49 14.85 11.56 1.14
CA HIS A 49 15.39 11.46 -0.22
C HIS A 49 14.31 11.10 -1.23
N ILE A 50 13.46 10.10 -0.94
CA ILE A 50 12.34 9.72 -1.81
C ILE A 50 11.38 10.90 -2.01
N HIS A 51 11.03 11.64 -0.95
CA HIS A 51 10.20 12.84 -1.07
C HIS A 51 10.84 13.89 -2.01
N PHE A 52 12.11 14.22 -1.82
CA PHE A 52 12.81 15.24 -2.63
C PHE A 52 13.06 14.83 -4.08
N MET A 53 12.98 13.53 -4.38
CA MET A 53 13.06 13.00 -5.75
C MET A 53 11.68 12.84 -6.41
N ASP A 54 10.61 13.39 -5.81
CA ASP A 54 9.22 13.20 -6.24
C ASP A 54 8.84 11.71 -6.38
N GLY A 55 9.42 10.88 -5.52
CA GLY A 55 9.21 9.45 -5.49
C GLY A 55 7.95 9.02 -4.75
N HIS A 56 7.74 7.72 -4.68
CA HIS A 56 6.63 7.13 -3.93
C HIS A 56 7.09 5.88 -3.19
N VAL A 57 6.31 5.52 -2.19
CA VAL A 57 6.43 4.29 -1.43
C VAL A 57 5.17 3.46 -1.59
N PHE A 58 5.26 2.22 -1.15
CA PHE A 58 4.11 1.35 -1.05
C PHE A 58 3.86 0.95 0.39
N PHE A 59 2.60 0.88 0.78
CA PHE A 59 2.19 0.29 2.05
C PHE A 59 1.57 -1.07 1.76
N TYR A 60 2.04 -2.08 2.48
CA TYR A 60 1.36 -3.37 2.55
C TYR A 60 0.34 -3.32 3.70
N LEU A 61 -0.93 -3.49 3.34
CA LEU A 61 -2.05 -3.51 4.26
C LEU A 61 -2.66 -4.91 4.29
N ASN A 62 -3.00 -5.39 5.48
CA ASN A 62 -3.68 -6.67 5.64
C ASN A 62 -5.02 -6.47 6.35
N HIS A 63 -6.07 -7.09 5.81
CA HIS A 63 -7.37 -7.15 6.44
C HIS A 63 -7.46 -8.42 7.31
N PRO A 64 -7.93 -8.35 8.57
CA PRO A 64 -7.91 -9.49 9.50
C PRO A 64 -8.64 -10.75 9.01
N LYS A 65 -9.66 -10.57 8.16
CA LYS A 65 -10.45 -11.68 7.55
C LYS A 65 -9.75 -12.36 6.37
N TYR A 66 -8.84 -11.68 5.69
CA TYR A 66 -8.28 -12.16 4.42
C TYR A 66 -6.81 -12.50 4.58
N GLU A 67 -6.42 -13.60 3.96
CA GLU A 67 -5.06 -14.12 4.04
C GLU A 67 -4.09 -13.28 3.20
N GLU A 68 -4.54 -12.81 2.04
CA GLU A 68 -3.79 -11.87 1.21
C GLU A 68 -4.00 -10.43 1.67
N GLY A 69 -2.95 -9.62 1.53
CA GLY A 69 -3.04 -8.17 1.69
C GLY A 69 -3.13 -7.43 0.36
N ILE A 70 -3.15 -6.11 0.49
CA ILE A 70 -3.11 -5.17 -0.63
C ILE A 70 -1.87 -4.30 -0.53
N LEU A 71 -1.38 -3.84 -1.67
CA LEU A 71 -0.27 -2.91 -1.79
C LEU A 71 -0.78 -1.58 -2.36
N LEU A 72 -0.67 -0.51 -1.58
CA LEU A 72 -1.14 0.82 -1.94
C LEU A 72 0.01 1.81 -2.03
N LYS A 73 0.02 2.60 -3.09
CA LYS A 73 1.00 3.63 -3.37
C LYS A 73 0.69 4.91 -2.59
N ALA A 74 1.73 5.53 -2.05
CA ALA A 74 1.63 6.82 -1.38
C ALA A 74 2.82 7.74 -1.70
N SER A 75 2.56 9.04 -1.79
CA SER A 75 3.58 10.08 -1.75
C SER A 75 3.94 10.41 -0.30
N LEU A 76 5.19 10.75 -0.06
CA LEU A 76 5.69 11.21 1.23
C LEU A 76 5.65 12.75 1.30
N GLU A 77 5.42 13.29 2.48
CA GLU A 77 5.86 14.62 2.88
C GLU A 77 7.23 14.54 3.57
N PRO A 78 7.98 15.66 3.72
CA PRO A 78 9.20 15.65 4.51
C PRO A 78 8.93 15.12 5.93
N CYS A 79 9.80 14.25 6.43
CA CYS A 79 9.73 13.78 7.80
C CYS A 79 9.94 14.95 8.77
N MET A 80 9.08 15.04 9.78
CA MET A 80 9.13 16.06 10.83
C MET A 80 9.46 15.39 12.16
N GLY A 81 10.73 15.45 12.56
CA GLY A 81 11.20 14.70 13.72
C GLY A 81 11.17 13.19 13.45
N ASP A 82 10.35 12.48 14.21
CA ASP A 82 10.10 11.04 14.07
C ASP A 82 8.77 10.71 13.36
N GLU A 83 8.05 11.73 12.88
CA GLU A 83 6.79 11.56 12.16
C GLU A 83 6.96 11.66 10.64
N VAL A 84 6.18 10.86 9.92
CA VAL A 84 6.06 10.92 8.46
C VAL A 84 4.59 11.04 8.08
N THR A 85 4.29 12.02 7.23
CA THR A 85 2.94 12.18 6.65
C THR A 85 2.94 11.64 5.23
N CYS A 86 1.91 10.89 4.88
CA CYS A 86 1.76 10.26 3.57
C CYS A 86 0.40 10.63 2.95
N ARG A 87 0.33 10.67 1.62
CA ARG A 87 -0.93 10.76 0.87
C ARG A 87 -1.06 9.59 -0.09
N TRP A 88 -2.20 8.92 -0.08
CA TRP A 88 -2.52 7.85 -1.02
C TRP A 88 -2.57 8.39 -2.46
N LEU A 89 -1.94 7.66 -3.38
CA LEU A 89 -1.91 8.00 -4.81
C LEU A 89 -2.85 7.12 -5.64
N ASP A 90 -3.24 5.96 -5.12
CA ASP A 90 -4.17 5.07 -5.79
C ASP A 90 -5.63 5.53 -5.64
N GLU A 91 -6.38 5.51 -6.74
CA GLU A 91 -7.83 5.72 -6.72
C GLU A 91 -8.54 4.47 -6.22
N MET A 92 -8.85 4.46 -4.92
CA MET A 92 -9.51 3.32 -4.28
C MET A 92 -11.04 3.35 -4.50
N PRO A 93 -11.68 2.19 -4.70
CA PRO A 93 -13.12 2.12 -4.83
C PRO A 93 -13.77 2.49 -3.48
N PRO A 94 -14.94 3.13 -3.47
CA PRO A 94 -15.63 3.53 -2.24
C PRO A 94 -15.89 2.39 -1.25
N GLU A 95 -15.96 1.15 -1.75
CA GLU A 95 -16.16 -0.05 -0.94
C GLU A 95 -14.91 -0.47 -0.15
N LEU A 96 -13.73 0.05 -0.51
CA LEU A 96 -12.48 -0.25 0.19
C LEU A 96 -12.34 0.68 1.41
N LYS A 97 -12.73 0.16 2.57
CA LYS A 97 -12.58 0.85 3.86
C LYS A 97 -11.21 0.56 4.47
N LEU A 98 -10.26 1.49 4.34
CA LEU A 98 -8.91 1.31 4.90
C LEU A 98 -8.88 1.18 6.43
N GLU A 99 -9.89 1.69 7.13
CA GLU A 99 -10.08 1.52 8.58
C GLU A 99 -10.20 0.04 9.01
N ASP A 100 -10.64 -0.84 8.10
CA ASP A 100 -10.75 -2.28 8.36
C ASP A 100 -9.39 -3.02 8.15
N TYR A 101 -8.35 -2.30 7.71
CA TYR A 101 -7.04 -2.85 7.40
C TYR A 101 -5.98 -2.39 8.41
N GLN A 102 -4.97 -3.23 8.60
CA GLN A 102 -3.77 -2.90 9.36
C GLN A 102 -2.63 -2.58 8.40
N ILE A 103 -1.97 -1.44 8.60
CA ILE A 103 -0.69 -1.15 7.96
C ILE A 103 0.37 -2.06 8.60
N ARG A 104 1.02 -2.89 7.79
CA ARG A 104 1.99 -3.89 8.26
C ARG A 104 3.41 -3.53 7.88
N TYR A 105 3.64 -3.13 6.63
CA TYR A 105 4.96 -2.78 6.14
C TYR A 105 4.92 -1.55 5.23
N LEU A 106 5.99 -0.77 5.31
CA LEU A 106 6.36 0.21 4.32
C LEU A 106 7.37 -0.45 3.38
N VAL A 107 7.13 -0.37 2.08
CA VAL A 107 7.93 -0.97 1.02
C VAL A 107 8.50 0.14 0.16
N ILE A 108 9.83 0.14 0.05
CA ILE A 108 10.59 1.06 -0.80
C ILE A 108 11.12 0.25 -1.97
N ILE A 109 10.88 0.72 -3.19
CA ILE A 109 11.47 0.13 -4.39
C ILE A 109 12.72 0.96 -4.70
N ASP A 110 13.89 0.45 -4.34
CA ASP A 110 15.16 1.14 -4.59
C ASP A 110 15.75 0.82 -5.98
N GLY A 111 15.11 -0.09 -6.73
CA GLY A 111 15.53 -0.50 -8.07
C GLY A 111 16.88 -1.20 -8.11
N GLN A 112 17.47 -1.55 -6.97
CA GLN A 112 18.74 -2.26 -6.91
C GLN A 112 18.48 -3.76 -6.89
N SER A 113 19.03 -4.46 -7.90
CA SER A 113 18.98 -5.91 -8.05
C SER A 113 20.25 -6.57 -7.53
#